data_AF-A0A2G9UXN9-F1
#
_entry.id   AF-A0A2G9UXN9-F1
#
_cell.length_a   1.000
_cell.length_b   1.000
_cell.length_c   1.000
_cell.angle_alpha   90.00
_cell.angle_beta   90.00
_cell.angle_gamma   90.00
#
_symmetry.space_group_name_H-M   'P 1'
#
loop_
_entity.id
_entity.type
_entity.pdbx_description
1 polymer ?
#
loop_
_entity_poly.entity_id
_entity_poly.type
_entity_poly.pdbx_seq_one_letter_code
_entity_poly.pdbx_strand_id
1 'polypeptide(L)'
;YAVSEVYERYSQFRRGAVWAKILVPNIPVQNGVVHIVDNVLGIVSNTIDQLLMENYRCTTLMRYINTIGQIVRNYFSATGGLVTFFAPVNEAFERIPEQIERRLLRDRVWLEQVRASETLTY
;
A
#
# COMPACT_ATOMS: atom_id res chain seq x y z
N TYR A 1 3.85 -17.25 -8.38
CA TYR A 1 4.07 -16.72 -7.02
C TYR A 1 3.26 -17.58 -6.07
N ALA A 2 3.80 -17.85 -4.88
CA ALA A 2 3.04 -18.39 -3.77
C ALA A 2 2.53 -17.18 -2.95
N VAL A 3 1.26 -17.24 -2.54
CA VAL A 3 0.64 -16.21 -1.72
C VAL A 3 0.18 -16.89 -0.43
N SER A 4 0.62 -16.36 0.71
CA SER A 4 0.06 -16.75 2.00
C SER A 4 -1.16 -15.88 2.27
N GLU A 5 -2.35 -16.49 2.23
CA GLU A 5 -3.59 -15.83 2.61
C GLU A 5 -4.07 -16.38 3.95
N VAL A 6 -4.28 -15.50 4.93
CA VAL A 6 -4.94 -15.87 6.19
C VAL A 6 -6.45 -15.79 5.98
N TYR A 7 -7.11 -16.95 5.88
CA TYR A 7 -8.58 -17.05 5.85
C TYR A 7 -9.12 -17.20 7.28
N GLU A 8 -10.05 -16.32 7.67
CA GLU A 8 -10.60 -16.23 9.03
C GLU A 8 -11.44 -17.47 9.40
N ARG A 9 -10.95 -18.31 10.31
CA ARG A 9 -11.79 -19.19 11.14
C ARG A 9 -12.04 -18.62 12.54
N TYR A 10 -11.27 -17.61 12.94
CA TYR A 10 -11.40 -16.87 14.20
C TYR A 10 -11.18 -15.38 13.93
N SER A 11 -12.11 -14.56 14.39
CA SER A 11 -12.38 -13.15 14.07
C SER A 11 -11.29 -12.12 14.43
N GLN A 12 -10.01 -12.49 14.53
CA GLN A 12 -8.97 -11.63 15.10
C GLN A 12 -7.79 -11.29 14.18
N PHE A 13 -7.62 -11.92 13.01
CA PHE A 13 -6.50 -11.60 12.10
C PHE A 13 -6.98 -11.23 10.70
N ARG A 14 -6.77 -9.95 10.34
CA ARG A 14 -7.21 -9.33 9.08
C ARG A 14 -6.32 -9.74 7.90
N ARG A 15 -6.93 -9.69 6.71
CA ARG A 15 -6.34 -9.97 5.40
C ARG A 15 -5.00 -9.26 5.19
N GLY A 16 -3.93 -10.04 5.10
CA GLY A 16 -2.63 -9.59 4.64
C GLY A 16 -1.97 -10.72 3.84
N ALA A 17 -1.23 -10.37 2.79
CA ALA A 17 -0.67 -11.31 1.83
C ALA A 17 0.84 -11.08 1.67
N VAL A 18 1.63 -12.14 1.81
CA VAL A 18 3.05 -12.15 1.45
C VAL A 18 3.20 -12.74 0.05
N TRP A 19 3.92 -12.03 -0.80
CA TRP A 19 4.26 -12.47 -2.15
C TRP A 19 5.63 -13.13 -2.14
N ALA A 20 5.68 -14.41 -2.52
CA ALA A 20 6.95 -15.11 -2.73
C ALA A 20 7.01 -15.66 -4.16
N LYS A 21 8.11 -15.42 -4.88
CA LYS A 21 8.33 -15.99 -6.20
C LYS A 21 8.66 -17.46 -6.04
N ILE A 22 7.99 -18.30 -6.83
CA ILE A 22 8.37 -19.71 -6.94
C ILE A 22 9.62 -19.76 -7.82
N LEU A 23 10.74 -20.21 -7.25
CA LEU A 23 12.00 -20.40 -7.95
C LEU A 23 12.02 -21.74 -8.67
N VAL A 24 11.57 -22.81 -7.99
CA VAL A 24 11.48 -24.15 -8.56
C VAL A 24 10.11 -24.74 -8.23
N PRO A 25 9.22 -24.92 -9.21
CA PRO A 25 7.92 -25.51 -8.98
C PRO A 25 7.94 -27.04 -9.07
N ASN A 26 6.93 -27.69 -8.50
CA ASN A 26 6.50 -29.06 -8.83
C ASN A 26 7.53 -30.16 -8.57
N ILE A 27 8.25 -30.11 -7.43
CA ILE A 27 9.15 -31.20 -7.05
C ILE A 27 8.31 -32.30 -6.38
N PRO A 28 8.15 -33.49 -7.00
CA PRO A 28 7.35 -34.57 -6.42
C PRO A 28 8.09 -35.19 -5.22
N VAL A 29 7.34 -35.48 -4.15
CA VAL A 29 7.81 -36.23 -2.97
C VAL A 29 6.81 -37.33 -2.64
N GLN A 30 7.18 -38.28 -1.77
CA GLN A 30 6.34 -39.45 -1.45
C GLN A 30 4.89 -39.11 -1.06
N ASN A 31 4.66 -37.96 -0.40
CA ASN A 31 3.35 -37.58 0.13
C ASN A 31 2.91 -36.17 -0.33
N GLY A 32 3.38 -35.68 -1.47
CA GLY A 32 2.97 -34.35 -1.94
C GLY A 32 3.91 -33.71 -2.96
N VAL A 33 3.89 -32.37 -2.98
CA VAL A 33 4.66 -31.54 -3.91
C VAL A 33 5.38 -30.45 -3.13
N VAL A 34 6.65 -30.22 -3.44
CA VAL A 34 7.47 -29.15 -2.89
C VAL A 34 7.67 -28.06 -3.94
N HIS A 35 7.54 -26.80 -3.51
CA HIS A 35 7.90 -25.62 -4.30
C HIS A 35 8.97 -24.84 -3.55
N ILE A 36 10.10 -24.55 -4.21
CA ILE A 36 11.14 -23.68 -3.66
C ILE A 36 10.72 -22.23 -3.94
N VAL A 37 10.72 -21.39 -2.91
CA VAL A 37 10.37 -19.97 -2.98
C VAL A 37 11.52 -19.08 -2.54
N ASP A 38 11.53 -17.82 -2.99
CA ASP A 38 12.59 -16.85 -2.70
C ASP A 38 12.43 -16.13 -1.34
N ASN A 39 11.22 -16.10 -0.80
CA ASN A 39 10.89 -15.40 0.45
C ASN A 39 10.09 -16.29 1.39
N VAL A 40 10.28 -16.06 2.69
CA VAL A 40 9.53 -16.74 3.75
C VAL A 40 8.09 -16.23 3.76
N LEU A 41 7.13 -17.15 3.79
CA LEU A 41 5.72 -16.81 3.96
C LEU A 41 5.44 -16.42 5.42
N GLY A 42 4.67 -15.36 5.62
CA GLY A 42 4.36 -14.83 6.95
C GLY A 42 2.95 -14.28 7.06
N ILE A 43 2.58 -13.88 8.27
CA ILE A 43 1.32 -13.21 8.56
C ILE A 43 1.55 -11.71 8.50
N VAL A 44 0.76 -11.01 7.68
CA VAL A 44 0.77 -9.55 7.62
C VAL A 44 -0.46 -9.04 8.37
N SER A 45 -0.25 -8.32 9.46
CA SER A 45 -1.32 -7.77 10.31
C SER A 45 -1.43 -6.25 10.27
N ASN A 46 -0.40 -5.55 9.76
CA ASN A 46 -0.37 -4.10 9.71
C ASN A 46 -1.08 -3.54 8.47
N THR A 47 -1.78 -2.42 8.63
CA THR A 47 -2.30 -1.63 7.49
C THR A 47 -1.20 -0.75 6.89
N ILE A 48 -1.45 -0.21 5.69
CA ILE A 48 -0.54 0.76 5.05
C ILE A 48 -0.31 1.97 5.97
N ASP A 49 -1.37 2.48 6.60
CA ASP A 49 -1.29 3.62 7.53
C ASP A 49 -0.39 3.31 8.73
N GLN A 50 -0.49 2.11 9.32
CA GLN A 50 0.36 1.67 10.43
C GLN A 50 1.83 1.54 10.00
N LEU A 51 2.09 0.96 8.82
CA LEU A 51 3.44 0.86 8.27
C LEU A 51 4.08 2.23 8.02
N LEU A 52 3.29 3.22 7.59
CA LEU A 52 3.77 4.58 7.38
C LEU A 52 4.03 5.33 8.70
N MET A 53 3.21 5.09 9.72
CA MET A 53 3.39 5.69 11.06
C MET A 53 4.68 5.20 11.74
N GLU A 54 5.04 3.94 11.56
CA GLU A 54 6.25 3.34 12.14
C GLU A 54 7.53 3.73 11.38
N ASN A 55 7.41 4.22 10.14
CA ASN A 55 8.56 4.54 9.29
C ASN A 55 9.00 6.01 9.42
N TYR A 56 10.11 6.24 10.13
CA TYR A 56 10.70 7.58 10.34
C TYR A 56 11.06 8.30 9.02
N ARG A 57 11.25 7.57 7.92
CA ARG A 57 11.56 8.15 6.60
C ARG A 57 10.33 8.63 5.85
N CYS A 58 9.12 8.40 6.36
CA CYS A 58 7.86 8.76 5.70
C CYS A 58 7.09 9.87 6.47
N THR A 59 7.74 10.58 7.39
CA THR A 59 7.09 11.59 8.24
C THR A 59 6.53 12.77 7.44
N THR A 60 7.21 13.21 6.38
CA THR A 60 6.74 14.29 5.51
C THR A 60 5.47 13.88 4.75
N LEU A 61 5.42 12.64 4.24
CA LEU A 61 4.24 12.07 3.61
C LEU A 61 3.05 12.03 4.58
N MET A 62 3.27 11.55 5.82
CA MET A 62 2.24 11.51 6.85
C MET A 62 1.69 12.90 7.17
N ARG A 63 2.54 13.92 7.20
CA ARG A 63 2.11 15.32 7.38
C ARG A 63 1.18 15.77 6.24
N TYR A 64 1.48 15.43 4.99
CA TYR A 64 0.61 15.76 3.86
C TYR A 64 -0.71 15.00 3.90
N ILE A 65 -0.70 13.70 4.19
CA ILE A 65 -1.93 12.89 4.35
C ILE A 65 -2.84 13.49 5.44
N ASN A 66 -2.25 13.88 6.57
CA ASN A 66 -2.97 14.57 7.65
C ASN A 66 -3.58 15.91 7.22
N THR A 67 -2.93 16.62 6.29
CA THR A 67 -3.35 17.95 5.80
C THR A 67 -4.41 17.86 4.69
N ILE A 68 -4.31 16.87 3.80
CA ILE A 68 -5.20 16.70 2.64
C ILE A 68 -6.54 16.06 3.05
N GLY A 69 -6.55 15.25 4.12
CA GLY A 69 -7.76 14.91 4.86
C GLY A 69 -8.27 13.47 4.70
N GLN A 70 -9.39 13.20 5.39
CA GLN A 70 -9.98 11.88 5.67
C GLN A 70 -10.22 10.99 4.43
N ILE A 71 -10.39 11.56 3.24
CA ILE A 71 -10.65 10.81 2.00
C ILE A 71 -9.50 9.83 1.71
N VAL A 72 -8.26 10.31 1.80
CA VAL A 72 -7.07 9.49 1.53
C VAL A 72 -6.85 8.46 2.66
N ARG A 73 -7.17 8.83 3.91
CA ARG A 73 -7.12 7.91 5.05
C ARG A 73 -8.05 6.72 4.88
N ASN A 74 -9.23 6.91 4.30
CA ASN A 74 -10.17 5.81 4.06
C ASN A 74 -9.61 4.79 3.06
N TYR A 75 -8.81 5.21 2.09
CA TYR A 75 -8.11 4.30 1.17
C TYR A 75 -7.01 3.50 1.86
N PHE A 76 -6.29 4.10 2.82
CA PHE A 76 -5.21 3.43 3.55
C PHE A 76 -5.67 2.63 4.78
N SER A 77 -6.87 2.90 5.28
CA SER A 77 -7.51 2.17 6.39
C SER A 77 -8.40 1.02 5.91
N ALA A 78 -8.80 1.01 4.62
CA ALA A 78 -9.58 -0.08 4.04
C ALA A 78 -8.80 -1.40 4.06
N THR A 79 -9.29 -2.37 4.82
CA THR A 79 -8.69 -3.71 4.95
C THR A 79 -9.16 -4.69 3.85
N GLY A 80 -9.56 -4.15 2.70
CA GLY A 80 -10.07 -4.92 1.58
C GLY A 80 -9.69 -4.27 0.26
N GLY A 81 -8.72 -4.85 -0.44
CA GLY A 81 -8.26 -4.40 -1.74
C GLY A 81 -6.78 -4.69 -1.95
N LEU A 82 -6.41 -5.18 -3.13
CA LEU A 82 -5.03 -5.27 -3.56
C LEU A 82 -4.59 -3.89 -4.04
N VAL A 83 -3.92 -3.13 -3.17
CA VAL A 83 -3.40 -1.80 -3.49
C VAL A 83 -1.88 -1.84 -3.44
N THR A 84 -1.24 -1.32 -4.49
CA THR A 84 0.19 -1.01 -4.49
C THR A 84 0.35 0.48 -4.31
N PHE A 85 0.92 0.90 -3.18
CA PHE A 85 1.15 2.31 -2.87
C PHE A 85 2.65 2.62 -2.87
N PHE A 86 3.07 3.52 -3.76
CA PHE A 86 4.44 4.01 -3.82
C PHE A 86 4.61 5.16 -2.82
N ALA A 87 5.07 4.84 -1.61
CA ALA A 87 5.28 5.81 -0.55
C ALA A 87 6.62 6.57 -0.74
N PRO A 88 6.61 7.89 -1.04
CA PRO A 88 7.84 8.68 -1.09
C PRO A 88 8.46 8.86 0.30
N VAL A 89 9.79 8.79 0.36
CA VAL A 89 10.58 9.11 1.56
C VAL A 89 10.79 10.61 1.69
N ASN A 90 11.20 11.07 2.88
CA ASN A 90 11.45 12.48 3.19
C ASN A 90 12.40 13.14 2.18
N GLU A 91 13.48 12.45 1.80
CA GLU A 91 14.46 12.98 0.85
C GLU A 91 13.88 13.16 -0.57
N ALA A 92 12.79 12.45 -0.90
CA ALA A 92 12.10 12.64 -2.18
C ALA A 92 11.35 13.98 -2.23
N PHE A 93 10.82 14.45 -1.08
CA PHE A 93 10.17 15.75 -0.99
C PHE A 93 11.16 16.91 -1.03
N GLU A 94 12.34 16.76 -0.44
CA GLU A 94 13.41 17.78 -0.48
C GLU A 94 13.91 18.07 -1.91
N ARG A 95 13.78 17.10 -2.81
CA ARG A 95 14.13 17.25 -4.24
C ARG A 95 13.08 18.00 -5.04
N ILE A 96 11.89 18.23 -4.48
CA ILE A 96 10.82 18.95 -5.19
C ILE A 96 11.11 20.45 -5.10
N PRO A 97 11.18 21.17 -6.23
CA PRO A 97 11.29 22.63 -6.20
C PRO A 97 10.15 23.26 -5.40
N GLU A 98 10.48 24.25 -4.55
CA GLU A 98 9.53 24.88 -3.63
C GLU A 98 8.26 25.42 -4.32
N GLN A 99 8.39 25.88 -5.57
CA GLN A 99 7.27 26.34 -6.38
C GLN A 99 6.24 25.23 -6.67
N ILE A 100 6.71 24.00 -6.87
CA ILE A 100 5.86 22.82 -7.10
C ILE A 100 5.26 22.36 -5.78
N GLU A 101 6.05 22.34 -4.71
CA GLU A 101 5.55 21.96 -3.37
C GLU A 101 4.42 22.89 -2.90
N ARG A 102 4.60 24.21 -3.05
CA ARG A 102 3.56 25.20 -2.70
C ARG A 102 2.30 25.06 -3.55
N ARG A 103 2.42 24.62 -4.81
CA ARG A 103 1.25 24.30 -5.65
C ARG A 103 0.52 23.07 -5.14
N LEU A 104 1.24 21.98 -4.86
CA LEU A 104 0.69 20.75 -4.29
C LEU A 104 -0.05 20.98 -2.97
N LEU A 105 0.43 21.91 -2.14
CA LEU A 105 -0.17 22.27 -0.85
C LEU A 105 -1.36 23.23 -0.94
N ARG A 106 -1.38 24.14 -1.92
CA ARG A 106 -2.47 25.11 -2.10
C ARG A 106 -3.70 24.48 -2.76
N ASP A 107 -3.48 23.41 -3.51
CA ASP A 107 -4.50 22.77 -4.32
C ASP A 107 -5.35 21.76 -3.55
N ARG A 108 -6.15 22.25 -2.59
CA ARG A 108 -7.38 21.55 -2.18
C ARG A 108 -8.46 21.61 -3.28
N VAL A 109 -8.37 22.55 -4.22
CA VAL A 109 -9.38 22.82 -5.26
C VAL A 109 -9.13 22.07 -6.58
N TRP A 110 -7.86 21.81 -6.96
CA TRP A 110 -7.54 21.10 -8.20
C TRP A 110 -8.04 19.65 -8.25
N LEU A 111 -8.21 19.00 -7.09
CA LEU A 111 -8.80 17.65 -7.01
C LEU A 111 -10.29 17.63 -7.39
N GLU A 112 -11.02 18.72 -7.17
CA GLU A 112 -12.41 18.84 -7.63
C GLU A 112 -12.50 19.20 -9.12
N GLN A 113 -11.55 19.99 -9.62
CA GLN A 113 -11.50 20.40 -11.03
C GLN A 113 -11.12 19.26 -11.99
N VAL A 114 -10.19 18.38 -11.59
CA VAL A 114 -9.87 17.15 -12.36
C VAL A 114 -11.07 16.19 -12.40
N ARG A 115 -11.85 16.12 -11.30
CA ARG A 115 -13.06 15.29 -11.24
C ARG A 115 -14.18 15.80 -12.17
N ALA A 116 -14.27 17.11 -12.40
CA ALA A 116 -15.26 17.69 -13.30
C ALA A 116 -14.94 17.49 -14.80
N SER A 117 -13.67 17.31 -15.17
CA SER A 117 -13.26 17.12 -16.57
C SER A 117 -13.29 15.67 -17.06
N GLU A 118 -13.41 14.67 -16.18
CA GLU A 118 -13.36 13.24 -16.53
C GLU A 118 -14.68 12.49 -16.27
N THR A 119 -15.83 13.18 -16.32
CA THR A 119 -17.13 12.50 -16.38
C THR A 119 -17.67 12.54 -17.81
N LEU A 120 -17.17 11.65 -18.67
CA LEU A 120 -17.96 11.19 -19.81
C LEU A 120 -18.83 10.03 -19.34
N THR A 121 -20.10 10.34 -19.15
CA THR A 121 -21.17 9.36 -18.99
C THR A 121 -21.20 8.45 -20.22
N TYR A 122 -20.98 7.16 -20.02
CA TYR A 122 -21.58 6.08 -20.81
C TYR A 122 -22.13 5.04 -19.85
#